data_AF-A0A352S110-F1
#
_entry.id   AF-A0A352S110-F1
#
_cell.length_a   1.000
_cell.length_b   1.000
_cell.length_c   1.000
_cell.angle_alpha   90.00
_cell.angle_beta   90.00
_cell.angle_gamma   90.00
#
_symmetry.space_group_name_H-M   'P 1'
#
loop_
_entity.id
_entity.type
_entity.pdbx_description
1 polymer ?
#
loop_
_entity_poly.entity_id
_entity_poly.type
_entity_poly.pdbx_seq_one_letter_code
_entity_poly.pdbx_strand_id
1 'polypeptide(L)' 'FCMGAAWREPKERHLEPVIDMVREVKAMGLETCVTLGMLKAEQAQRLKDAGLDYYNHN' A
#
# COMPACT_ATOMS: atom_id res chain seq x y z
N PHE A 1 -3.20 9.21 6.00
CA PHE A 1 -2.54 8.29 6.92
C PHE A 1 -1.45 7.53 6.17
N CYS A 2 -0.22 7.54 6.71
CA CYS A 2 0.93 6.89 6.08
C CYS A 2 1.32 5.64 6.85
N MET A 3 1.43 4.50 6.16
CA MET A 3 1.81 3.20 6.73
C MET A 3 3.14 2.74 6.15
N GLY A 4 3.98 2.11 6.96
CA GLY A 4 5.30 1.66 6.54
C GLY A 4 5.61 0.26 6.97
N ALA A 5 6.36 -0.45 6.14
CA ALA A 5 6.98 -1.73 6.49
C ALA A 5 8.45 -1.73 6.05
N ALA A 6 9.33 -2.22 6.93
CA ALA A 6 10.77 -2.26 6.68
C ALA A 6 11.15 -3.46 5.77
N TRP A 7 10.74 -3.39 4.51
CA TRP A 7 11.01 -4.42 3.50
C TRP A 7 11.87 -3.88 2.36
N ARG A 8 12.69 -4.76 1.76
CA ARG A 8 13.32 -4.48 0.46
C ARG A 8 12.30 -4.59 -0.67
N GLU A 9 11.54 -5.66 -0.67
CA GLU A 9 10.42 -5.94 -1.59
C GLU A 9 9.34 -6.71 -0.84
N PRO A 10 8.04 -6.38 -1.01
CA PRO A 10 6.97 -7.15 -0.41
C PRO A 10 6.72 -8.44 -1.20
N LYS A 11 6.47 -9.53 -0.48
CA LYS A 11 5.93 -10.77 -1.06
C LYS A 11 4.41 -10.64 -1.15
N GLU A 12 3.78 -11.38 -2.06
CA GLU A 12 2.32 -11.37 -2.26
C GLU A 12 1.53 -11.54 -0.95
N ARG A 13 1.95 -12.48 -0.09
CA ARG A 13 1.32 -12.73 1.22
C ARG A 13 1.39 -11.53 2.19
N HIS A 14 2.33 -10.61 1.99
CA HIS A 14 2.45 -9.40 2.81
C HIS A 14 1.56 -8.27 2.26
N LEU A 15 1.14 -8.35 1.00
CA LEU A 15 0.39 -7.29 0.33
C LEU A 15 -1.10 -7.33 0.69
N GLU A 16 -1.68 -8.52 0.86
CA GLU A 16 -3.12 -8.67 1.20
C GLU A 16 -3.52 -7.88 2.44
N PRO A 17 -2.84 -8.01 3.60
CA PRO A 17 -3.22 -7.24 4.78
C PRO A 17 -3.08 -5.73 4.57
N VAL A 18 -2.09 -5.31 3.76
CA VAL A 18 -1.87 -3.88 3.47
C VAL A 18 -2.97 -3.33 2.58
N ILE A 19 -3.42 -4.09 1.58
CA ILE A 19 -4.53 -3.72 0.72
C ILE A 19 -5.81 -3.52 1.55
N ASP A 20 -6.09 -4.42 2.50
CA ASP A 20 -7.24 -4.27 3.38
C ASP A 20 -7.10 -3.03 4.28
N MET A 21 -5.92 -2.78 4.85
CA MET A 21 -5.67 -1.55 5.60
C MET A 21 -5.86 -0.28 4.75
N VAL A 22 -5.44 -0.29 3.48
CA VAL A 22 -5.66 0.84 2.56
C VAL A 22 -7.15 1.08 2.35
N ARG A 23 -7.94 0.02 2.12
CA ARG A 23 -9.40 0.13 1.96
C ARG A 23 -10.07 0.73 3.19
N GLU A 24 -9.72 0.26 4.38
CA GLU A 24 -10.29 0.77 5.64
C GLU A 24 -9.94 2.23 5.88
N VAL A 25 -8.68 2.61 5.70
CA VAL A 25 -8.24 4.02 5.83
C VAL A 25 -8.95 4.91 4.81
N LYS A 26 -9.12 4.43 3.57
CA LYS A 26 -9.86 5.17 2.54
C LYS A 26 -11.33 5.32 2.91
N ALA A 27 -11.96 4.28 3.45
CA ALA A 27 -13.35 4.31 3.92
C ALA A 27 -13.58 5.30 5.08
N MET A 28 -12.55 5.58 5.87
CA MET A 28 -12.57 6.64 6.90
C MET A 28 -12.49 8.07 6.31
N GLY A 29 -12.38 8.23 4.98
CA GLY A 29 -12.28 9.52 4.31
C GLY A 29 -10.90 10.17 4.40
N LEU A 30 -9.87 9.41 4.78
CA LEU A 30 -8.49 9.88 4.84
C LEU A 30 -7.75 9.57 3.55
N GLU A 31 -6.81 10.43 3.18
CA GLU A 31 -5.82 10.09 2.14
C GLU A 31 -4.92 8.96 2.63
N THR A 32 -4.51 8.07 1.74
CA THR A 32 -3.73 6.87 2.05
C THR A 32 -2.33 6.98 1.46
N CYS A 33 -1.32 6.61 2.25
CA CYS A 33 0.06 6.55 1.80
C CYS A 33 0.75 5.29 2.35
N VAL A 34 1.61 4.66 1.55
CA VAL A 34 2.43 3.53 2.01
C VAL A 34 3.88 3.62 1.57
N THR A 35 4.76 2.97 2.33
CA THR A 35 6.14 2.68 1.93
C THR A 35 6.47 1.22 2.27
N LEU A 36 6.64 0.40 1.23
CA LEU A 36 6.75 -1.07 1.35
C LEU A 36 8.00 -1.63 0.64
N GLY A 37 8.93 -0.75 0.25
CA GLY A 37 10.09 -1.08 -0.58
C GLY A 37 9.77 -1.07 -2.07
N MET A 38 10.42 -1.94 -2.83
CA MET A 38 10.26 -2.01 -4.28
C MET A 38 9.04 -2.84 -4.67
N LEU A 39 8.12 -2.26 -5.42
CA LEU A 39 6.93 -2.95 -5.93
C LEU A 39 7.15 -3.47 -7.34
N LYS A 40 6.48 -4.57 -7.65
CA LYS A 40 6.18 -4.97 -9.04
C LYS A 40 4.98 -4.17 -9.56
N ALA A 41 4.86 -4.07 -10.89
CA ALA A 41 3.76 -3.35 -11.54
C ALA A 41 2.38 -3.84 -11.09
N GLU A 42 2.19 -5.16 -10.98
CA GLU A 42 0.93 -5.77 -10.52
C GLU A 42 0.61 -5.39 -9.07
N GLN A 43 1.62 -5.34 -8.18
CA GLN A 43 1.44 -4.95 -6.78
C GLN A 43 1.05 -3.48 -6.66
N ALA A 44 1.67 -2.60 -7.47
CA ALA A 44 1.32 -1.19 -7.53
C ALA A 44 -0.11 -0.98 -8.03
N GLN A 45 -0.53 -1.73 -9.05
CA GLN A 45 -1.89 -1.66 -9.57
C GLN A 45 -2.91 -2.07 -8.50
N ARG A 46 -2.67 -3.17 -7.79
CA ARG A 46 -3.55 -3.63 -6.72
C ARG A 46 -3.69 -2.64 -5.58
N LEU A 47 -2.61 -1.96 -5.19
CA LEU A 47 -2.65 -0.91 -4.18
C LEU A 47 -3.45 0.31 -4.66
N LYS A 48 -3.26 0.72 -5.92
CA LYS A 48 -4.05 1.80 -6.53
C LYS A 48 -5.54 1.46 -6.57
N ASP A 49 -5.88 0.24 -6.97
CA ASP A 49 -7.27 -0.24 -7.02
C ASP A 49 -7.90 -0.33 -5.63
N ALA A 50 -7.10 -0.56 -4.59
CA ALA A 50 -7.53 -0.50 -3.19
C ALA A 50 -7.81 0.92 -2.69
N GLY A 51 -7.38 1.95 -3.43
CA GLY A 51 -7.57 3.35 -3.09
C GLY A 51 -6.33 4.06 -2.57
N LEU A 52 -5.13 3.51 -2.81
CA LEU A 52 -3.86 4.15 -2.42
C LEU A 52 -3.66 5.49 -3.16
N ASP A 53 -3.51 6.58 -2.41
CA ASP A 53 -3.32 7.92 -2.98
C ASP A 53 -1.85 8.23 -3.28
N TYR A 54 -0.94 7.84 -2.38
CA TYR A 54 0.49 8.09 -2.51
C TYR A 54 1.33 6.85 -2.23
N TYR A 55 2.41 6.67 -3.00
CA TYR A 55 3.44 5.68 -2.71
C TYR A 55 4.77 6.39 -2.44
N ASN A 56 5.33 6.18 -1.26
CA ASN A 56 6.62 6.73 -0.90
C ASN A 56 7.73 5.70 -1.13
N HIS A 57 8.59 5.99 -2.09
CA HIS A 57 9.86 5.29 -2.29
C HIS A 57 10.97 6.35 -2.23
N ASN A 58 11.73 6.32 -1.13
CA ASN A 58 12.96 7.09 -1.05
C ASN A 58 14.08 6.39 -1.81
#